data_AF-A0A535C0J0-F1
#
_entry.id   AF-A0A535C0J0-F1
#
_cell.length_a   1.000
_cell.length_b   1.000
_cell.length_c   1.000
_cell.angle_alpha   90.00
_cell.angle_beta   90.00
_cell.angle_gamma   90.00
#
_symmetry.space_group_name_H-M   'P 1'
#
loop_
_entity.id
_entity.type
_entity.pdbx_description
1 polymer ?
#
loop_
_entity_poly.entity_id
_entity_poly.type
_entity_poly.pdbx_seq_one_letter_code
_entity_poly.pdbx_strand_id
1 'polypeptide(L)' 'TLIPGLPIFQVLVILQDLNAAMLPILLVFIILLVNNRRLMGRHVNNLVFNIIGWGTVVLITVLILLFLLNQIFGIQL' A
#
# COMPACT_ATOMS: atom_id res chain seq x y z
N THR A 1 18.88 8.04 21.38
CA THR A 1 18.58 8.60 22.71
C THR A 1 17.08 8.89 22.76
N LEU A 2 16.37 8.25 23.68
CA LEU A 2 14.92 8.46 23.86
C LEU A 2 14.71 9.90 24.31
N ILE A 3 14.19 10.77 23.43
CA ILE A 3 13.79 12.11 23.79
C ILE A 3 12.57 11.96 24.72
N PRO A 4 12.70 12.30 26.01
CA PRO A 4 11.64 12.07 26.99
C PRO A 4 10.55 13.14 26.75
N GLY A 5 9.31 12.70 26.53
CA GLY A 5 8.14 13.56 26.31
C GLY A 5 7.53 13.50 24.90
N LEU A 6 8.19 12.86 23.94
CA LEU A 6 7.53 12.48 22.69
C LEU A 6 6.63 11.26 22.96
N PRO A 7 5.33 11.31 22.67
CA PRO A 7 4.47 10.14 22.73
C PRO A 7 4.88 9.20 21.58
N ILE A 8 5.94 8.42 21.80
CA ILE A 8 6.56 7.51 20.82
C ILE A 8 5.48 6.59 20.21
N PHE A 9 4.54 6.14 21.03
CA PHE A 9 3.40 5.34 20.58
C PHE A 9 2.50 6.08 19.58
N GLN A 10 2.16 7.34 19.80
CA GLN A 10 1.33 8.11 18.86
C GLN A 10 2.06 8.34 17.53
N VAL A 11 3.35 8.69 17.60
CA VAL A 11 4.18 8.83 16.39
C VAL A 11 4.26 7.51 15.64
N LEU A 12 4.45 6.39 16.34
CA LEU A 12 4.53 5.06 15.74
C LEU A 12 3.21 4.63 15.08
N VAL A 13 2.07 4.95 15.69
CA VAL A 13 0.75 4.67 15.09
C VAL A 13 0.58 5.50 13.81
N ILE A 14 0.89 6.79 13.84
CA ILE A 14 0.82 7.67 12.66
C ILE A 14 1.75 7.16 11.54
N LEU A 15 2.96 6.71 11.88
CA LEU A 15 3.90 6.15 10.91
C LEU A 15 3.41 4.83 10.30
N GLN A 16 2.71 4.00 11.08
CA GLN A 16 2.10 2.77 10.58
C GLN A 16 0.93 3.04 9.63
N ASP A 17 0.05 3.98 9.99
CA ASP A 17 -1.07 4.39 9.14
C ASP A 17 -0.56 4.97 7.80
N LEU A 18 0.49 5.79 7.87
CA LEU A 18 1.20 6.28 6.68
C LEU A 18 1.77 5.13 5.84
N ASN A 19 2.49 4.19 6.45
CA ASN A 19 3.09 3.07 5.73
C ASN A 19 2.02 2.19 5.06
N ALA A 20 0.93 1.89 5.76
CA ALA A 20 -0.22 1.18 5.19
C ALA A 20 -0.80 1.91 3.98
N ALA A 21 -0.94 3.24 4.05
CA ALA A 21 -1.40 4.05 2.92
C ALA A 21 -0.38 4.14 1.77
N MET A 22 0.92 3.97 2.03
CA MET A 22 1.96 3.96 0.99
C MET A 22 1.96 2.67 0.16
N LEU A 23 1.60 1.53 0.74
CA LEU A 23 1.57 0.23 0.04
C LEU A 23 0.81 0.22 -1.29
N PRO A 24 -0.46 0.69 -1.39
CA PRO A 24 -1.22 0.67 -2.64
C PRO A 24 -0.58 1.57 -3.69
N ILE A 25 -0.08 2.74 -3.28
CA ILE A 25 0.65 3.67 -4.16
C ILE A 25 1.88 2.96 -4.73
N LEU A 26 2.69 2.33 -3.86
CA LEU A 26 3.87 1.58 -4.27
C LEU A 26 3.53 0.43 -5.22
N LEU A 27 2.47 -0.32 -4.94
CA LEU A 27 2.03 -1.43 -5.79
C LEU A 27 1.64 -0.95 -7.19
N VAL A 28 0.91 0.16 -7.30
CA VAL A 28 0.57 0.79 -8.58
C VAL A 28 1.84 1.19 -9.33
N PHE A 29 2.80 1.82 -8.64
CA PHE A 29 4.10 2.17 -9.22
C PHE A 29 4.88 0.94 -9.70
N ILE A 30 4.90 -0.15 -8.93
CA ILE A 30 5.56 -1.40 -9.32
C ILE A 30 4.91 -1.97 -10.57
N ILE A 31 3.58 -2.00 -10.68
CA ILE A 31 2.92 -2.49 -11.90
C ILE A 31 3.22 -1.60 -13.10
N LEU A 32 3.20 -0.28 -12.94
CA LEU A 32 3.58 0.66 -13.99
C LEU A 32 5.04 0.45 -14.44
N LEU A 33 5.95 0.22 -13.48
CA LEU A 33 7.35 -0.07 -13.74
C LEU A 33 7.53 -1.39 -14.51
N VAL A 34 6.84 -2.43 -14.06
CA VAL A 34 6.91 -3.78 -14.63
C VAL A 34 6.24 -3.86 -16.02
N ASN A 35 5.26 -3.00 -16.29
CA ASN A 35 4.66 -2.86 -17.61
C ASN A 35 5.52 -2.04 -18.59
N ASN A 36 6.53 -1.32 -18.09
CA ASN A 36 7.36 -0.45 -18.93
C ASN A 36 8.46 -1.24 -19.65
N ARG A 37 8.25 -1.49 -20.95
CA ARG A 37 9.23 -2.14 -21.85
C ARG A 37 10.59 -1.44 -21.90
N ARG A 38 10.66 -0.13 -21.67
CA ARG A 38 11.94 0.60 -21.65
C ARG A 38 12.78 0.27 -20.42
N LEU A 39 12.14 -0.10 -19.31
CA LEU A 39 12.81 -0.39 -18.04
C LEU A 39 13.05 -1.89 -17.84
N MET A 40 12.11 -2.74 -18.28
CA MET A 40 12.22 -4.22 -18.17
C MET A 40 12.81 -4.92 -19.40
N GLY A 41 13.00 -4.20 -20.50
CA GLY A 41 13.56 -4.76 -21.74
C GLY A 41 12.66 -5.84 -22.35
N ARG A 42 13.15 -7.09 -22.40
CA ARG A 42 12.45 -8.23 -23.05
C ARG A 42 11.48 -8.97 -22.14
N HIS A 43 11.55 -8.78 -20.83
CA HIS A 43 10.72 -9.49 -19.84
C HIS A 43 9.66 -8.57 -19.25
N VAL A 44 8.75 -8.07 -20.08
CA VAL A 44 7.58 -7.36 -19.53
C VAL A 44 6.49 -8.33 -19.12
N ASN A 45 5.68 -7.88 -18.17
CA ASN A 45 4.50 -8.62 -17.77
C ASN A 45 3.59 -8.90 -18.96
N ASN A 46 3.26 -10.17 -19.15
CA ASN A 46 2.19 -10.56 -20.05
C ASN A 46 0.82 -10.20 -19.43
N LEU A 47 -0.21 -10.17 -20.27
CA LEU A 47 -1.57 -9.75 -19.89
C LEU A 47 -2.10 -10.47 -18.62
N VAL A 48 -1.79 -11.76 -18.47
CA VAL A 48 -2.15 -12.57 -17.30
C VAL A 48 -1.56 -12.03 -16.00
N PHE A 49 -0.26 -11.72 -15.99
CA PHE A 49 0.39 -11.18 -14.81
C PHE A 49 -0.03 -9.73 -14.52
N ASN A 50 -0.40 -8.97 -15.55
CA ASN A 50 -0.98 -7.64 -15.36
C ASN A 50 -2.35 -7.73 -14.68
N ILE A 51 -3.21 -8.69 -15.08
CA ILE A 51 -4.51 -8.93 -14.43
C ILE A 51 -4.33 -9.34 -12.97
N ILE A 52 -3.42 -10.28 -12.68
CA ILE A 52 -3.14 -10.71 -11.31
C ILE A 52 -2.60 -9.55 -10.48
N GLY A 53 -1.66 -8.79 -11.03
CA GLY A 53 -1.09 -7.61 -10.38
C GLY A 53 -2.17 -6.60 -10.02
N TRP A 54 -2.99 -6.19 -10.99
CA TRP A 54 -4.11 -5.27 -10.76
C TRP A 54 -5.12 -5.84 -9.76
N GLY A 55 -5.39 -7.15 -9.80
CA GLY A 55 -6.22 -7.83 -8.81
C GLY A 55 -5.69 -7.64 -7.38
N THR A 56 -4.39 -7.83 -7.17
CA THR A 56 -3.75 -7.61 -5.87
C THR A 56 -3.82 -6.15 -5.44
N VAL A 57 -3.60 -5.18 -6.35
CA VAL A 57 -3.73 -3.75 -6.03
C VAL A 57 -5.14 -3.43 -5.56
N VAL A 58 -6.15 -3.86 -6.32
CA VAL A 58 -7.55 -3.61 -5.98
C VAL A 58 -7.88 -4.24 -4.64
N LEU A 59 -7.48 -5.49 -4.43
CA LEU A 59 -7.72 -6.22 -3.17
C LEU A 59 -7.10 -5.50 -1.97
N ILE A 60 -5.81 -5.14 -2.04
CA ILE A 60 -5.11 -4.41 -0.98
C ILE A 60 -5.74 -3.03 -0.74
N THR A 61 -6.07 -2.31 -1.81
CA THR A 61 -6.69 -0.98 -1.72
C THR A 61 -8.05 -1.05 -1.01
N VAL A 62 -8.88 -2.04 -1.35
CA VAL A 62 -10.17 -2.28 -0.70
C VAL A 62 -9.98 -2.64 0.78
N LEU A 63 -9.04 -3.54 1.10
CA LEU A 63 -8.74 -3.91 2.49
C LEU A 63 -8.31 -2.70 3.32
N ILE A 64 -7.45 -1.82 2.78
CA ILE A 64 -7.01 -0.61 3.47
C ILE A 64 -8.17 0.38 3.64
N LEU A 65 -9.01 0.56 2.62
CA LEU A 65 -10.20 1.41 2.74
C LEU A 65 -11.13 0.89 3.84
N LEU A 66 -11.39 -0.41 3.90
CA LEU A 66 -12.19 -1.02 4.96
C LEU A 66 -11.54 -0.82 6.34
N PHE A 67 -10.23 -1.02 6.46
CA PHE A 67 -9.48 -0.78 7.69
C PHE A 67 -9.58 0.68 8.16
N LEU A 68 -9.36 1.64 7.25
CA LEU A 68 -9.47 3.06 7.56
C LEU A 68 -10.90 3.46 7.93
N LEU A 69 -11.90 2.90 7.25
CA LEU A 69 -13.31 3.11 7.59
C LEU A 69 -13.60 2.58 9.01
N ASN A 70 -13.12 1.40 9.37
CA ASN A 70 -13.27 0.88 10.74
C ASN A 70 -12.56 1.77 11.76
N GLN A 71 -11.34 2.23 11.45
CA GLN A 71 -10.57 3.10 12.34
C GLN A 71 -11.24 4.47 12.56
N ILE A 72 -11.87 5.04 11.53
CA ILE A 72 -12.53 6.36 11.59
C ILE A 72 -13.94 6.27 12.18
N PHE A 73 -14.75 5.31 11.73
CA PHE A 73 -16.14 5.17 12.17
C PHE A 73 -16.28 4.38 13.48
N GLY A 74 -15.21 3.76 13.98
CA GLY A 74 -15.22 3.01 15.24
C GLY A 74 -16.21 1.84 15.23
N ILE A 75 -16.58 1.34 14.04
CA ILE A 75 -17.48 0.20 13.90
C ILE A 75 -16.70 -1.03 14.37
N GLN A 76 -16.92 -1.41 15.63
CA GLN A 76 -16.45 -2.65 16.22
C GLN A 76 -17.22 -3.80 15.57
N LEU A 77 -16.73 -4.31 14.44
CA LEU A 77 -17.13 -5.59 13.87
C LEU A 77 -16.07 -6.64 14.20
#